data_AF-A0A5N6P4V8-F1
#
_entry.id   AF-A0A5N6P4V8-F1
#
_cell.length_a   1.000
_cell.length_b   1.000
_cell.length_c   1.000
_cell.angle_alpha   90.00
_cell.angle_beta   90.00
_cell.angle_gamma   90.00
#
_symmetry.space_group_name_H-M   'P 1'
#
loop_
_entity.id
_entity.type
_entity.pdbx_description
1 polymer ?
#
loop_
_entity_poly.entity_id
_entity_poly.type
_entity_poly.pdbx_seq_one_letter_code
_entity_poly.pdbx_strand_id
1 'polypeptide(L)'
;MPPSDSQSQNEFHFPRNMKLEGLNNVYCFGRHILPVFQPYVINIQDVKPYGSYYVLRNTINWQQIAPAPVEHWMFMPHTGLVVAQRFGVLVHLFSSQGAQNIFPLWTSANSLMRHNVVSVVHLGVHFVNVTLQGYYPMPTVNPIWKRYRNDAASNWEFVYHDRPQKY
;
A
#
# COMPACT_ATOMS: atom_id res chain seq x y z
N MET A 1 -30.73 -5.75 3.55
CA MET A 1 -30.07 -5.28 4.80
C MET A 1 -28.58 -5.53 4.66
N PRO A 2 -27.70 -4.56 4.90
CA PRO A 2 -26.28 -4.86 5.04
C PRO A 2 -26.08 -5.77 6.28
N PRO A 3 -25.16 -6.75 6.25
CA PRO A 3 -24.91 -7.63 7.39
C PRO A 3 -24.38 -6.84 8.58
N SER A 4 -24.70 -7.23 9.81
CA SER A 4 -24.18 -6.59 11.02
C SER A 4 -22.65 -6.64 11.04
N ASP A 5 -21.98 -5.61 11.59
CA ASP A 5 -20.50 -5.49 11.66
C ASP A 5 -19.81 -6.75 12.22
N SER A 6 -20.52 -7.49 13.08
CA SER A 6 -20.09 -8.77 13.65
C SER A 6 -20.10 -9.95 12.66
N GLN A 7 -20.93 -9.94 11.63
CA GLN A 7 -21.02 -11.03 10.64
C GLN A 7 -19.90 -10.96 9.59
N SER A 8 -19.44 -9.76 9.19
CA SER A 8 -18.36 -9.64 8.20
C SER A 8 -16.98 -9.91 8.75
N GLN A 9 -16.73 -9.51 10.01
CA GLN A 9 -15.49 -9.85 10.71
C GLN A 9 -15.38 -11.34 11.03
N ASN A 10 -16.46 -12.12 10.90
CA ASN A 10 -16.40 -13.57 11.07
C ASN A 10 -16.06 -14.30 9.76
N GLU A 11 -16.36 -13.70 8.60
CA GLU A 11 -15.97 -14.24 7.28
C GLU A 11 -14.49 -13.98 6.98
N PHE A 12 -13.95 -12.86 7.47
CA PHE A 12 -12.56 -12.45 7.27
C PHE A 12 -11.81 -12.37 8.58
N HIS A 13 -10.53 -12.73 8.61
CA HIS A 13 -9.74 -12.72 9.84
C HIS A 13 -9.20 -11.32 10.22
N PHE A 14 -10.00 -10.26 10.10
CA PHE A 14 -9.59 -8.90 10.47
C PHE A 14 -9.61 -8.69 11.99
N PRO A 15 -8.72 -7.82 12.53
CA PRO A 15 -8.66 -7.58 13.96
C PRO A 15 -9.83 -6.72 14.45
N ARG A 16 -10.26 -6.93 15.70
CA ARG A 16 -11.44 -6.26 16.28
C ARG A 16 -11.24 -4.76 16.55
N ASN A 17 -10.00 -4.28 16.54
CA ASN A 17 -9.65 -2.88 16.82
C ASN A 17 -9.60 -2.00 15.56
N MET A 18 -10.26 -2.40 14.47
CA MET A 18 -10.36 -1.58 13.27
C MET A 18 -11.10 -0.26 13.52
N LYS A 19 -10.70 0.79 12.80
CA LYS A 19 -11.42 2.07 12.81
C LYS A 19 -12.82 1.92 12.22
N LEU A 20 -13.80 2.63 12.77
CA LEU A 20 -15.21 2.56 12.36
C LEU A 20 -15.41 2.82 10.85
N GLU A 21 -14.72 3.83 10.29
CA GLU A 21 -14.73 4.12 8.85
C GLU A 21 -14.10 2.98 8.00
N GLY A 22 -13.12 2.28 8.57
CA GLY A 22 -12.47 1.14 7.94
C GLY A 22 -13.37 -0.08 7.87
N LEU A 23 -14.28 -0.29 8.84
CA LEU A 23 -15.21 -1.42 8.87
C LEU A 23 -16.11 -1.48 7.62
N ASN A 24 -16.67 -0.35 7.20
CA ASN A 24 -17.48 -0.29 5.98
C ASN A 24 -16.67 -0.69 4.73
N ASN A 25 -15.38 -0.33 4.72
CA ASN A 25 -14.47 -0.68 3.62
C ASN A 25 -14.02 -2.14 3.66
N VAL A 26 -14.10 -2.83 4.80
CA VAL A 26 -13.84 -4.28 4.91
C VAL A 26 -14.80 -5.08 4.03
N TYR A 27 -16.09 -4.75 4.07
CA TYR A 27 -17.08 -5.44 3.24
C TYR A 27 -16.78 -5.31 1.75
N CYS A 28 -16.37 -4.12 1.31
CA CYS A 28 -16.13 -3.84 -0.10
C CYS A 28 -14.81 -4.42 -0.60
N PHE A 29 -13.74 -4.31 0.22
CA PHE A 29 -12.37 -4.55 -0.22
C PHE A 29 -11.68 -5.72 0.47
N GLY A 30 -12.22 -6.25 1.56
CA GLY A 30 -11.60 -7.26 2.41
C GLY A 30 -11.22 -8.53 1.65
N ARG A 31 -12.09 -8.99 0.74
CA ARG A 31 -11.84 -10.15 -0.13
C ARG A 31 -10.66 -10.00 -1.09
N HIS A 32 -10.22 -8.77 -1.34
CA HIS A 32 -9.08 -8.48 -2.22
C HIS A 32 -7.75 -8.38 -1.48
N ILE A 33 -7.79 -8.42 -0.14
CA ILE A 33 -6.61 -8.50 0.71
C ILE A 33 -6.31 -9.98 0.94
N LEU A 34 -5.08 -10.39 0.66
CA LEU A 34 -4.63 -11.76 0.86
C LEU A 34 -4.92 -12.23 2.30
N PRO A 35 -5.49 -13.43 2.51
CA PRO A 35 -5.89 -13.92 3.83
C PRO A 35 -4.79 -13.83 4.89
N VAL A 36 -3.53 -14.08 4.51
CA VAL A 36 -2.37 -14.01 5.40
C VAL A 36 -2.12 -12.61 6.00
N PHE A 37 -2.57 -11.55 5.33
CA PHE A 37 -2.40 -10.17 5.79
C PHE A 37 -3.61 -9.64 6.55
N GLN A 38 -4.80 -10.25 6.41
CA GLN A 38 -6.04 -9.77 7.03
C GLN A 38 -5.93 -9.55 8.55
N PRO A 39 -5.28 -10.44 9.34
CA PRO A 39 -5.12 -10.24 10.79
C PRO A 39 -4.35 -8.98 11.19
N TYR A 40 -3.60 -8.40 10.26
CA TYR A 40 -2.71 -7.28 10.51
C TYR A 40 -3.27 -5.95 9.99
N VAL A 41 -4.38 -5.97 9.24
CA VAL A 41 -4.97 -4.75 8.68
C VAL A 41 -5.83 -4.08 9.75
N ILE A 42 -5.46 -2.88 10.17
CA ILE A 42 -6.22 -2.10 11.17
C ILE A 42 -7.08 -1.00 10.55
N ASN A 43 -6.86 -0.71 9.27
CA ASN A 43 -7.62 0.30 8.54
C ASN A 43 -7.57 0.04 7.04
N ILE A 44 -8.69 0.27 6.36
CA ILE A 44 -8.79 0.29 4.90
C ILE A 44 -9.38 1.65 4.53
N GLN A 45 -8.63 2.43 3.76
CA GLN A 45 -9.05 3.74 3.30
C GLN A 45 -9.24 3.71 1.79
N ASP A 46 -10.49 3.87 1.38
CA ASP A 46 -10.85 4.05 -0.02
C ASP A 46 -10.33 5.38 -0.56
N VAL A 47 -9.62 5.34 -1.70
CA VAL A 47 -9.16 6.54 -2.39
C VAL A 47 -10.29 6.99 -3.31
N LYS A 48 -11.27 7.71 -2.75
CA LYS A 48 -12.45 8.15 -3.52
C LYS A 48 -12.02 9.03 -4.71
N PRO A 49 -12.34 8.62 -5.95
CA PRO A 49 -11.84 9.34 -7.12
C PRO A 49 -12.62 10.63 -7.43
N TYR A 50 -13.83 10.83 -6.87
CA TYR A 50 -14.69 11.95 -7.25
C TYR A 50 -15.45 12.52 -6.04
N GLY A 51 -15.28 13.82 -5.78
CA GLY A 51 -15.99 14.56 -4.72
C GLY A 51 -15.13 15.66 -4.10
N SER A 52 -14.31 15.31 -3.11
CA SER A 52 -13.51 16.29 -2.36
C SER A 52 -12.32 16.84 -3.14
N TYR A 53 -11.68 16.01 -3.98
CA TYR A 53 -10.51 16.42 -4.77
C TYR A 53 -10.83 17.59 -5.71
N TYR A 54 -11.95 17.55 -6.44
CA TYR A 54 -12.30 18.61 -7.38
C TYR A 54 -12.66 19.92 -6.68
N VAL A 55 -13.36 19.85 -5.55
CA VAL A 55 -13.71 21.03 -4.75
C VAL A 55 -12.45 21.68 -4.17
N LEU A 56 -11.57 20.88 -3.55
CA LEU A 56 -10.32 21.37 -2.97
C LEU A 56 -9.34 21.86 -4.05
N ARG A 57 -9.27 21.17 -5.19
CA ARG A 57 -8.47 21.58 -6.35
C ARG A 57 -8.90 22.95 -6.85
N ASN A 58 -10.20 23.16 -7.03
CA ASN A 58 -10.72 24.41 -7.59
C ASN A 58 -10.44 25.62 -6.68
N THR A 59 -10.25 25.41 -5.36
CA THR A 59 -9.91 26.50 -4.42
C THR A 59 -8.41 26.79 -4.31
N ILE A 60 -7.53 25.88 -4.76
CA ILE A 60 -6.06 26.01 -4.64
C ILE A 60 -5.31 26.04 -5.99
N ASN A 61 -6.01 25.93 -7.12
CA ASN A 61 -5.40 25.89 -8.46
C ASN A 61 -4.95 27.27 -8.98
N TRP A 62 -4.04 27.91 -8.26
CA TRP A 62 -3.39 29.16 -8.68
C TRP A 62 -2.24 28.93 -9.66
N GLN A 63 -1.73 27.68 -9.76
CA GLN A 63 -0.56 27.29 -10.56
C GLN A 63 -0.89 26.37 -11.76
N GLN A 64 -2.16 26.22 -12.14
CA GLN A 64 -2.60 25.33 -13.22
C GLN A 64 -2.12 23.86 -13.07
N ILE A 65 -1.96 23.38 -11.84
CA ILE A 65 -1.61 21.97 -11.60
C ILE A 65 -2.84 21.12 -11.90
N ALA A 66 -2.86 20.50 -13.08
CA ALA A 66 -3.87 19.54 -13.49
C ALA A 66 -3.42 18.10 -13.17
N PRO A 67 -4.38 17.16 -12.97
CA PRO A 67 -4.05 15.75 -13.05
C PRO A 67 -3.28 15.45 -14.33
N ALA A 68 -2.28 14.58 -14.24
CA ALA A 68 -1.58 14.11 -15.42
C ALA A 68 -2.60 13.50 -16.40
N PRO A 69 -2.53 13.85 -17.69
CA PRO A 69 -3.39 13.23 -18.70
C PRO A 69 -3.07 11.73 -18.79
N VAL A 70 -3.99 10.95 -19.37
CA VAL A 70 -3.96 9.47 -19.27
C VAL A 70 -2.68 8.90 -19.89
N GLU A 71 -2.16 9.52 -20.93
CA GLU A 71 -0.87 9.19 -21.57
C GLU A 71 0.35 9.35 -20.66
N HIS A 72 0.19 10.01 -19.50
CA HIS A 72 1.21 10.21 -18.49
C HIS A 72 0.91 9.44 -17.20
N TRP A 73 -0.13 8.60 -17.19
CA TRP A 73 -0.41 7.73 -16.04
C TRP A 73 0.68 6.68 -15.91
N MET A 74 1.11 6.46 -14.68
CA MET A 74 2.11 5.45 -14.36
C MET A 74 1.45 4.17 -13.86
N PHE A 75 1.90 3.04 -14.40
CA PHE A 75 1.45 1.72 -13.98
C PHE A 75 2.16 1.27 -12.71
N MET A 76 1.45 0.55 -11.83
CA MET A 76 2.11 -0.26 -10.80
C MET A 76 2.87 -1.43 -11.47
N PRO A 77 4.07 -1.81 -10.97
CA PRO A 77 4.71 -1.32 -9.75
C PRO A 77 5.63 -0.09 -9.93
N HIS A 78 5.75 0.49 -11.13
CA HIS A 78 6.67 1.62 -11.40
C HIS A 78 6.38 2.84 -10.54
N THR A 79 5.11 3.18 -10.34
CA THR A 79 4.70 4.26 -9.43
C THR A 79 5.21 4.01 -8.00
N GLY A 80 5.19 2.76 -7.54
CA GLY A 80 5.72 2.37 -6.23
C GLY A 80 7.22 2.63 -6.09
N LEU A 81 8.01 2.40 -7.16
CA LEU A 81 9.46 2.72 -7.17
C LEU A 81 9.71 4.22 -7.01
N VAL A 82 8.96 5.04 -7.75
CA VAL A 82 9.09 6.51 -7.69
C VAL A 82 8.68 7.03 -6.30
N VAL A 83 7.58 6.53 -5.75
CA VAL A 83 7.12 6.88 -4.39
C VAL A 83 8.15 6.48 -3.35
N ALA A 84 8.62 5.23 -3.38
CA ALA A 84 9.62 4.74 -2.43
C ALA A 84 10.87 5.61 -2.44
N GLN A 85 11.40 5.92 -3.63
CA GLN A 85 12.62 6.72 -3.78
C GLN A 85 12.41 8.19 -3.40
N ARG A 86 11.29 8.80 -3.80
CA ARG A 86 11.04 10.22 -3.55
C ARG A 86 10.83 10.53 -2.07
N PHE A 87 10.14 9.64 -1.36
CA PHE A 87 9.73 9.86 0.02
C PHE A 87 10.54 9.06 1.05
N GLY A 88 11.44 8.16 0.62
CA GLY A 88 12.21 7.32 1.53
C GLY A 88 11.32 6.36 2.33
N VAL A 89 10.31 5.79 1.68
CA VAL A 89 9.35 4.86 2.30
C VAL A 89 9.42 3.48 1.67
N LEU A 90 9.02 2.46 2.40
CA LEU A 90 8.71 1.15 1.84
C LEU A 90 7.32 1.19 1.22
N VAL A 91 7.15 0.59 0.06
CA VAL A 91 5.86 0.46 -0.59
C VAL A 91 5.49 -1.01 -0.68
N HIS A 92 4.44 -1.40 0.05
CA HIS A 92 3.81 -2.70 -0.10
C HIS A 92 2.72 -2.59 -1.15
N LEU A 93 2.81 -3.40 -2.19
CA LEU A 93 1.82 -3.51 -3.25
C LEU A 93 1.11 -4.87 -3.16
N PHE A 94 -0.18 -4.85 -2.92
CA PHE A 94 -1.04 -6.02 -2.96
C PHE A 94 -1.85 -6.02 -4.24
N SER A 95 -1.87 -7.13 -4.97
CA SER A 95 -2.67 -7.28 -6.18
C SER A 95 -3.06 -8.74 -6.40
N SER A 96 -3.82 -9.02 -7.46
CA SER A 96 -4.09 -10.40 -7.90
C SER A 96 -2.83 -11.19 -8.25
N GLN A 97 -1.70 -10.52 -8.54
CA GLN A 97 -0.41 -11.14 -8.81
C GLN A 97 0.38 -11.47 -7.54
N GLY A 98 -0.15 -11.13 -6.36
CA GLY A 98 0.49 -11.34 -5.06
C GLY A 98 0.88 -10.05 -4.35
N ALA A 99 1.60 -10.22 -3.24
CA ALA A 99 2.11 -9.14 -2.41
C ALA A 99 3.59 -8.87 -2.71
N GLN A 100 3.92 -7.62 -2.99
CA GLN A 100 5.28 -7.19 -3.30
C GLN A 100 5.70 -6.07 -2.35
N ASN A 101 6.99 -6.03 -2.00
CA ASN A 101 7.60 -4.95 -1.26
C ASN A 101 8.64 -4.24 -2.13
N ILE A 102 8.56 -2.92 -2.16
CA ILE A 102 9.40 -2.04 -2.97
C ILE A 102 10.14 -1.10 -2.03
N PHE A 103 11.47 -1.10 -2.14
CA PHE A 103 12.35 -0.21 -1.37
C PHE A 103 12.83 0.97 -2.23
N PRO A 104 13.42 2.01 -1.62
CA PRO A 104 14.22 3.00 -2.36
C PRO A 104 15.33 2.34 -3.20
N LEU A 105 15.55 2.83 -4.43
CA LEU A 105 16.52 2.27 -5.37
C LEU A 105 17.97 2.62 -5.02
N TRP A 106 18.19 3.78 -4.42
CA TRP A 106 19.55 4.32 -4.21
C TRP A 106 19.87 4.63 -2.75
N THR A 107 18.87 4.61 -1.89
CA THR A 107 18.98 4.95 -0.47
C THR A 107 19.17 3.68 0.34
N SER A 108 20.21 3.60 1.18
CA SER A 108 20.42 2.47 2.09
C SER A 108 19.41 2.50 3.25
N ALA A 109 18.98 1.34 3.75
CA ALA A 109 18.15 1.24 4.94
C ALA A 109 18.71 2.04 6.13
N ASN A 110 20.02 1.92 6.37
CA ASN A 110 20.69 2.57 7.51
C ASN A 110 20.75 4.10 7.40
N SER A 111 20.47 4.67 6.22
CA SER A 111 20.44 6.12 6.04
C SER A 111 19.14 6.77 6.50
N LEU A 112 18.11 5.96 6.81
CA LEU A 112 16.82 6.43 7.29
C LEU A 112 16.67 6.16 8.79
N MET A 113 16.40 7.22 9.55
CA MET A 113 16.17 7.11 11.01
C MET A 113 14.95 6.26 11.36
N ARG A 114 13.99 6.15 10.44
CA ARG A 114 12.77 5.36 10.60
C ARG A 114 12.31 4.82 9.25
N HIS A 115 11.89 3.56 9.25
CA HIS A 115 11.27 2.93 8.08
C HIS A 115 9.76 3.10 8.13
N ASN A 116 9.23 4.00 7.31
CA ASN A 116 7.80 4.17 7.12
C ASN A 116 7.31 3.30 5.97
N VAL A 117 6.08 2.83 6.08
CA VAL A 117 5.47 1.92 5.10
C VAL A 117 4.20 2.55 4.55
N VAL A 118 4.07 2.55 3.23
CA VAL A 118 2.83 2.81 2.50
C VAL A 118 2.36 1.49 1.91
N SER A 119 1.13 1.08 2.20
CA SER A 119 0.60 -0.18 1.68
C SER A 119 -0.61 0.09 0.79
N VAL A 120 -0.53 -0.33 -0.46
CA VAL A 120 -1.53 -0.08 -1.48
C VAL A 120 -2.05 -1.40 -2.01
N VAL A 121 -3.38 -1.54 -2.07
CA VAL A 121 -4.03 -2.64 -2.79
C VAL A 121 -4.48 -2.12 -4.14
N HIS A 122 -4.03 -2.77 -5.20
CA HIS A 122 -4.35 -2.44 -6.58
C HIS A 122 -5.49 -3.34 -7.09
N LEU A 123 -6.59 -2.71 -7.49
CA LEU A 123 -7.86 -3.32 -7.89
C LEU A 123 -8.23 -2.90 -9.32
N GLY A 124 -7.48 -3.40 -10.31
CA GLY A 124 -7.72 -3.09 -11.72
C GLY A 124 -7.34 -1.65 -12.09
N VAL A 125 -8.28 -0.71 -11.98
CA VAL A 125 -8.03 0.73 -12.18
C VAL A 125 -8.14 1.53 -10.89
N HIS A 126 -8.49 0.87 -9.78
CA HIS A 126 -8.73 1.48 -8.49
C HIS A 126 -7.65 1.11 -7.48
N PHE A 127 -7.49 1.96 -6.45
CA PHE A 127 -6.49 1.77 -5.40
C PHE A 127 -7.10 2.04 -4.04
N VAL A 128 -6.73 1.23 -3.06
CA VAL A 128 -7.05 1.49 -1.66
C VAL A 128 -5.78 1.46 -0.81
N ASN A 129 -5.72 2.34 0.18
CA ASN A 129 -4.64 2.35 1.15
C ASN A 129 -5.02 1.42 2.31
N VAL A 130 -4.10 0.55 2.72
CA VAL A 130 -4.27 -0.32 3.87
C VAL A 130 -3.24 0.03 4.93
N THR A 131 -3.65 0.01 6.20
CA THR A 131 -2.72 0.20 7.31
C THR A 131 -2.48 -1.13 7.97
N LEU A 132 -1.23 -1.60 7.91
CA LEU A 132 -0.79 -2.83 8.57
C LEU A 132 -0.14 -2.52 9.92
N GLN A 133 -0.45 -3.32 10.94
CA GLN A 133 0.15 -3.24 12.27
C GLN A 133 0.62 -4.62 12.74
N GLY A 134 1.67 -4.63 13.57
CA GLY A 134 2.19 -5.85 14.18
C GLY A 134 3.27 -6.56 13.35
N TYR A 135 3.52 -7.81 13.70
CA TYR A 135 4.56 -8.64 13.09
C TYR A 135 4.00 -9.45 11.91
N TYR A 136 3.58 -8.74 10.87
CA TYR A 136 3.08 -9.34 9.62
C TYR A 136 4.23 -9.91 8.77
N PRO A 137 3.95 -10.94 7.95
CA PRO A 137 4.94 -11.50 7.05
C PRO A 137 5.38 -10.48 6.00
N MET A 138 6.67 -10.41 5.70
CA MET A 138 7.15 -9.43 4.73
C MET A 138 6.75 -9.85 3.31
N PRO A 139 6.12 -8.96 2.50
CA PRO A 139 5.86 -9.25 1.10
C PRO A 139 7.14 -9.55 0.33
N THR A 140 7.03 -10.28 -0.79
CA THR A 140 8.16 -10.65 -1.62
C THR A 140 8.83 -9.40 -2.21
N VAL A 141 10.16 -9.37 -2.22
CA VAL A 141 10.92 -8.26 -2.81
C VAL A 141 10.56 -8.11 -4.29
N ASN A 142 10.21 -6.90 -4.69
CA ASN A 142 9.83 -6.62 -6.07
C ASN A 142 11.00 -6.89 -7.05
N PRO A 143 10.78 -7.64 -8.15
CA PRO A 143 11.84 -8.03 -9.07
C PRO A 143 12.43 -6.84 -9.85
N ILE A 144 11.65 -5.80 -10.12
CA ILE A 144 12.13 -4.58 -10.80
C ILE A 144 13.09 -3.84 -9.87
N TRP A 145 12.71 -3.65 -8.60
CA TRP A 145 13.64 -3.08 -7.61
C TRP A 145 14.94 -3.89 -7.53
N LYS A 146 14.84 -5.22 -7.45
CA LYS A 146 16.01 -6.11 -7.36
C LYS A 146 16.96 -5.96 -8.55
N ARG A 147 16.41 -5.70 -9.74
CA ARG A 147 17.18 -5.50 -10.97
C ARG A 147 17.90 -4.15 -11.04
N TYR A 148 17.31 -3.09 -10.48
CA TYR A 148 17.77 -1.70 -10.71
C TYR A 148 18.34 -1.00 -9.47
N ARG A 149 18.29 -1.62 -8.29
CA ARG A 149 18.89 -1.07 -7.06
C ARG A 149 20.41 -0.92 -7.21
N ASN A 150 20.99 0.04 -6.48
CA ASN A 150 22.44 0.12 -6.31
C ASN A 150 22.92 -0.74 -5.11
N ASP A 151 24.25 -0.82 -4.96
CA ASP A 151 24.88 -1.59 -3.88
C ASP A 151 24.48 -1.08 -2.49
N ALA A 152 24.34 0.24 -2.30
CA ALA A 152 23.92 0.81 -1.02
C ALA A 152 22.51 0.36 -0.61
N ALA A 153 21.58 0.31 -1.57
CA ALA A 153 20.21 -0.18 -1.36
C ALA A 153 20.15 -1.70 -1.18
N SER A 154 21.24 -2.45 -1.44
CA SER A 154 21.23 -3.89 -1.20
C SER A 154 20.99 -4.26 0.26
N ASN A 155 21.38 -3.36 1.17
CA ASN A 155 21.19 -3.47 2.62
C ASN A 155 19.72 -3.67 3.05
N TRP A 156 18.74 -3.23 2.25
CA TRP A 156 17.32 -3.44 2.55
C TRP A 156 16.95 -4.93 2.65
N GLU A 157 17.55 -5.80 1.83
CA GLU A 157 17.29 -7.24 1.89
C GLU A 157 17.82 -7.84 3.19
N PHE A 158 18.95 -7.36 3.69
CA PHE A 158 19.54 -7.82 4.95
C PHE A 158 18.69 -7.39 6.15
N VAL A 159 18.28 -6.12 6.21
CA VAL A 159 17.48 -5.59 7.32
C VAL A 159 16.13 -6.32 7.48
N TYR A 160 15.54 -6.78 6.38
CA TYR A 160 14.24 -7.44 6.38
C TYR A 160 14.30 -8.93 6.08
N HIS A 161 15.50 -9.53 6.14
CA HIS A 161 15.70 -10.95 5.89
C HIS A 161 14.94 -11.84 6.88
N ASP A 162 14.98 -11.49 8.16
CA ASP A 162 14.43 -12.30 9.26
C ASP A 162 12.91 -12.21 9.40
N ARG A 163 12.24 -11.37 8.59
CA ARG A 163 10.79 -11.31 8.61
C ARG A 163 10.23 -12.54 7.91
N PRO A 164 9.25 -13.23 8.52
CA PRO A 164 8.69 -14.45 7.92
C PRO A 164 8.12 -14.15 6.54
N GLN A 165 8.54 -14.91 5.54
CA GLN A 165 7.92 -14.94 4.22
C GLN A 165 6.98 -16.15 4.22
N LYS A 166 5.67 -15.92 4.37
CA LYS A 166 4.69 -17.00 4.22
C LYS A 166 4.17 -16.98 2.79
N TYR A 167 4.43 -18.06 2.07
CA TYR A 167 3.93 -18.35 0.73
C TYR A 167 2.67 -19.21 0.85
#